data_AF-A0A3B4X0Y9-F1
#
_entry.id   AF-A0A3B4X0Y9-F1
#
_cell.length_a   1.000
_cell.length_b   1.000
_cell.length_c   1.000
_cell.angle_alpha   90.00
_cell.angle_beta   90.00
_cell.angle_gamma   90.00
#
_symmetry.space_group_name_H-M   'P 1'
#
loop_
_entity.id
_entity.type
_entity.pdbx_description
1 polymer ?
#
loop_
_entity_poly.entity_id
_entity_poly.type
_entity_poly.pdbx_seq_one_letter_code
_entity_poly.pdbx_strand_id
1 'polypeptide(L)'
;MDFLTLFAIYVVVVLTCIVLVCKYSGQQQTPFNILFNSVVKVVAPITPKWLQRFSQWTMHRLFHQRNNMFIYLHVLLECAVYAEFTFEVFGFCREMDTTLTSLSVPYILLAVKTFFFYLCIKRDPGTVTKRKVAAQLHIYPYDRRLFHPGVSCPTCQLVKPARSKHCRVCNRCVQRFDHHCVWVNNCIGAQNTRYFLLYLFSVCAMAGDMALLTADMLLHAVLHSGLLRASYIDEYGEQQPAGPLFVVQHLFLTFPRVIFMLGFLVFVFFLLAGYALFHSYLALVNQTSNEWYKSRGYVCQHCHPTTTADHLCSPAPDHSKRYYYSRGPLKNLGEIFFPPKPVQKKDN
;
A
#
# COMPACT_ATOMS: atom_id res chain seq x y z
N MET A 1 -29.00 3.18 -15.12
CA MET A 1 -27.94 2.59 -15.98
C MET A 1 -28.07 1.08 -15.88
N ASP A 2 -27.99 0.34 -16.99
CA ASP A 2 -27.99 -1.12 -16.90
C ASP A 2 -26.73 -1.62 -16.17
N PHE A 3 -26.85 -2.82 -15.59
CA PHE A 3 -25.79 -3.46 -14.82
C PHE A 3 -24.48 -3.62 -15.63
N LEU A 4 -24.58 -3.98 -16.91
CA LEU A 4 -23.44 -4.22 -17.78
C LEU A 4 -22.64 -2.94 -18.02
N THR A 5 -23.35 -1.82 -18.16
CA THR A 5 -22.77 -0.49 -18.34
C THR A 5 -22.04 -0.05 -17.07
N LEU A 6 -22.65 -0.24 -15.89
CA LEU A 6 -22.00 0.08 -14.61
C LEU A 6 -20.76 -0.79 -14.38
N PHE A 7 -20.85 -2.09 -14.65
CA PHE A 7 -19.75 -3.03 -14.54
C PHE A 7 -18.61 -2.70 -15.50
N ALA A 8 -18.93 -2.41 -16.77
CA ALA A 8 -17.93 -2.02 -17.77
C ALA A 8 -17.20 -0.72 -17.36
N ILE A 9 -17.94 0.29 -16.87
CA ILE A 9 -17.35 1.53 -16.36
C ILE A 9 -16.44 1.22 -15.17
N TYR A 10 -16.89 0.39 -14.22
CA TYR A 10 -16.10 0.03 -13.04
C TYR A 10 -14.80 -0.67 -13.43
N VAL A 11 -14.86 -1.69 -14.30
CA VAL A 11 -13.69 -2.41 -14.80
C VAL A 11 -12.73 -1.46 -15.52
N VAL A 12 -13.23 -0.58 -16.40
CA VAL A 12 -12.39 0.40 -17.11
C VAL A 12 -11.71 1.36 -16.15
N VAL A 13 -12.44 1.89 -15.16
CA VAL A 13 -11.89 2.82 -14.16
C VAL A 13 -10.83 2.13 -13.31
N VAL A 14 -11.11 0.93 -12.79
CA VAL A 14 -10.16 0.15 -11.96
C VAL A 14 -8.91 -0.20 -12.76
N LEU A 15 -9.05 -0.72 -13.98
CA LEU A 15 -7.91 -1.04 -14.83
C LEU A 15 -7.09 0.20 -15.17
N THR A 16 -7.74 1.34 -15.45
CA THR A 16 -7.06 2.61 -15.70
C THR A 16 -6.28 3.09 -14.46
N CYS A 17 -6.87 3.01 -13.27
CA CYS A 17 -6.21 3.32 -12.01
C CYS A 17 -5.00 2.43 -11.75
N ILE A 18 -5.13 1.10 -11.92
CA ILE A 18 -4.03 0.14 -11.78
C ILE A 18 -2.89 0.50 -12.73
N VAL A 19 -3.22 0.76 -14.00
CA VAL A 19 -2.25 1.13 -15.03
C VAL A 19 -1.51 2.42 -14.68
N LEU A 20 -2.22 3.47 -14.24
CA LEU A 20 -1.61 4.73 -13.84
C LEU A 20 -0.69 4.54 -12.63
N VAL A 21 -1.11 3.77 -11.62
CA VAL A 21 -0.31 3.46 -10.43
C VAL A 21 0.95 2.68 -10.81
N CYS A 22 0.84 1.66 -11.65
CA CYS A 22 1.99 0.87 -12.12
C CYS A 22 2.99 1.73 -12.89
N LYS A 23 2.53 2.62 -13.77
CA LYS A 23 3.40 3.54 -14.52
C LYS A 23 4.18 4.46 -13.58
N TYR A 24 3.48 5.07 -12.63
CA TYR A 24 4.04 6.12 -11.77
C TYR A 24 4.70 5.58 -10.48
N SER A 25 4.62 4.27 -10.23
CA SER A 25 5.38 3.57 -9.19
C SER A 25 6.89 3.51 -9.48
N GLY A 26 7.32 3.75 -10.72
CA GLY A 26 8.74 3.83 -11.10
C GLY A 26 9.45 2.47 -11.27
N GLN A 27 8.71 1.35 -11.25
CA GLN A 27 9.25 0.03 -11.59
C GLN A 27 9.31 -0.15 -13.11
N GLN A 28 10.52 -0.12 -13.68
CA GLN A 28 10.73 -0.20 -15.13
C GLN A 28 10.53 -1.60 -15.75
N GLN A 29 10.39 -2.68 -14.96
CA GLN A 29 10.37 -4.06 -15.45
C GLN A 29 9.18 -4.89 -14.92
N THR A 30 7.95 -4.42 -15.11
CA THR A 30 6.74 -5.24 -14.86
C THR A 30 6.00 -5.52 -16.17
N PRO A 31 5.34 -6.68 -16.33
CA PRO A 31 4.54 -6.99 -17.52
C PRO A 31 3.44 -5.95 -17.78
N PHE A 32 2.90 -5.34 -16.71
CA PHE A 32 1.97 -4.22 -16.79
C PHE A 32 2.59 -2.98 -17.44
N ASN A 33 3.86 -2.68 -17.17
CA ASN A 33 4.54 -1.53 -17.80
C ASN A 33 4.80 -1.78 -19.29
N ILE A 34 5.04 -3.04 -19.69
CA ILE A 34 5.15 -3.44 -21.10
C ILE A 34 3.81 -3.27 -21.80
N LEU A 35 2.74 -3.84 -21.25
CA LEU A 35 1.38 -3.69 -21.77
C LEU A 35 0.97 -2.22 -21.87
N PHE A 36 1.26 -1.44 -20.84
CA PHE A 36 1.00 -0.01 -20.83
C PHE A 36 1.75 0.75 -21.91
N ASN A 37 3.05 0.48 -22.08
CA ASN A 37 3.83 1.11 -23.14
C ASN A 37 3.29 0.77 -24.54
N SER A 38 2.75 -0.45 -24.73
CA SER A 38 2.06 -0.83 -25.95
C SER A 38 0.75 -0.03 -26.14
N VAL A 39 -0.07 0.12 -25.10
CA VAL A 39 -1.31 0.94 -25.16
C VAL A 39 -1.00 2.41 -25.41
N VAL A 40 0.00 2.98 -24.73
CA VAL A 40 0.41 4.37 -24.95
C VAL A 40 0.93 4.59 -26.36
N LYS A 41 1.66 3.64 -26.96
CA LYS A 41 2.07 3.76 -28.37
C LYS A 41 0.89 3.86 -29.33
N VAL A 42 -0.23 3.21 -29.01
CA VAL A 42 -1.47 3.25 -29.82
C VAL A 42 -2.28 4.52 -29.57
N VAL A 43 -2.33 5.01 -28.32
CA VAL A 43 -3.16 6.16 -27.92
C VAL A 43 -2.44 7.51 -28.09
N ALA A 44 -1.11 7.54 -28.00
CA ALA A 44 -0.29 8.75 -28.12
C ALA A 44 -0.40 9.49 -29.47
N PRO A 45 -0.60 8.84 -30.63
CA PRO A 45 -0.84 9.53 -31.89
C PRO A 45 -2.19 10.27 -31.92
N ILE A 46 -3.17 9.78 -31.13
CA ILE A 46 -4.55 10.25 -31.13
C ILE A 46 -4.75 11.39 -30.11
N THR A 47 -3.92 11.42 -29.06
CA THR A 47 -4.05 12.42 -28.00
C THR A 47 -3.29 13.71 -28.32
N PRO A 48 -3.92 14.89 -28.21
CA PRO A 48 -3.25 16.17 -28.43
C PRO A 48 -2.01 16.33 -27.53
N LYS A 49 -0.91 16.86 -28.09
CA LYS A 49 0.35 17.06 -27.35
C LYS A 49 0.19 17.91 -26.09
N TRP A 50 -0.73 18.88 -26.12
CA TRP A 50 -1.03 19.72 -24.94
C TRP A 50 -1.65 18.90 -23.81
N LEU A 51 -2.56 17.98 -24.13
CA LEU A 51 -3.22 17.10 -23.17
C LEU A 51 -2.24 16.08 -22.58
N GLN A 52 -1.32 15.56 -23.39
CA GLN A 52 -0.25 14.68 -22.91
C GLN A 52 0.68 15.39 -21.92
N ARG A 53 1.12 16.60 -22.25
CA ARG A 53 1.98 17.41 -21.36
C ARG A 53 1.25 17.77 -20.07
N PHE A 54 -0.02 18.17 -20.16
CA PHE A 54 -0.84 18.49 -19.00
C PHE A 54 -1.08 17.26 -18.10
N SER A 55 -1.37 16.10 -18.69
CA SER A 55 -1.52 14.83 -17.96
C SER A 55 -0.22 14.45 -17.25
N GLN A 56 0.92 14.49 -17.95
CA GLN A 56 2.23 14.19 -17.36
C GLN A 56 2.59 15.16 -16.23
N TRP A 57 2.37 16.46 -16.43
CA TRP A 57 2.60 17.47 -15.41
C TRP A 57 1.71 17.27 -14.18
N THR A 58 0.42 17.01 -14.40
CA THR A 58 -0.56 16.78 -13.33
C THR A 58 -0.20 15.53 -12.52
N MET A 59 0.12 14.41 -13.19
CA MET A 59 0.50 13.17 -12.52
C MET A 59 1.83 13.29 -11.78
N HIS A 60 2.82 13.99 -12.34
CA HIS A 60 4.05 14.28 -11.63
C HIS A 60 3.79 15.13 -10.39
N ARG A 61 2.96 16.18 -10.49
CA ARG A 61 2.63 17.04 -9.37
C ARG A 61 1.81 16.33 -8.28
N LEU A 62 0.92 15.42 -8.65
CA LEU A 62 0.08 14.66 -7.72
C LEU A 62 0.84 13.54 -7.00
N PHE A 63 1.64 12.76 -7.74
CA PHE A 63 2.25 11.54 -7.21
C PHE A 63 3.74 11.69 -6.82
N HIS A 64 4.44 12.70 -7.33
CA HIS A 64 5.90 12.83 -7.15
C HIS A 64 6.30 14.09 -6.37
N GLN A 65 5.43 15.08 -6.26
CA GLN A 65 5.67 16.29 -5.49
C GLN A 65 4.73 16.38 -4.28
N ARG A 66 5.29 16.74 -3.13
CA ARG A 66 4.50 17.01 -1.92
C ARG A 66 3.56 18.20 -2.17
N ASN A 67 2.26 17.94 -2.20
CA ASN A 67 1.23 18.97 -2.33
C ASN A 67 0.03 18.61 -1.46
N ASN A 68 -0.60 19.63 -0.85
CA ASN A 68 -1.85 19.48 -0.10
C ASN A 68 -3.00 18.99 -1.00
N MET A 69 -2.95 19.24 -2.32
CA MET A 69 -3.93 18.71 -3.29
C MET A 69 -4.11 17.19 -3.18
N PHE A 70 -3.03 16.44 -2.89
CA PHE A 70 -3.12 14.99 -2.71
C PHE A 70 -3.99 14.62 -1.51
N ILE A 71 -3.89 15.38 -0.41
CA ILE A 71 -4.69 15.16 0.79
C ILE A 71 -6.16 15.48 0.51
N TYR A 72 -6.45 16.61 -0.15
CA TYR A 72 -7.82 16.98 -0.50
C TYR A 72 -8.48 15.96 -1.44
N LEU A 73 -7.75 15.50 -2.46
CA LEU A 73 -8.24 14.47 -3.37
C LEU A 73 -8.52 13.15 -2.64
N HIS A 74 -7.61 12.75 -1.74
CA HIS A 74 -7.77 11.53 -0.95
C HIS A 74 -8.99 11.61 -0.03
N VAL A 75 -9.17 12.72 0.69
CA VAL A 75 -10.34 12.94 1.56
C VAL A 75 -11.63 12.99 0.73
N LEU A 76 -11.63 13.64 -0.45
CA LEU A 76 -12.79 13.67 -1.33
C LEU A 76 -13.21 12.27 -1.79
N LEU A 77 -12.25 11.45 -2.24
CA LEU A 77 -12.51 10.07 -2.66
C LEU A 77 -13.04 9.23 -1.49
N GLU A 78 -12.46 9.42 -0.31
CA GLU A 78 -12.88 8.74 0.91
C GLU A 78 -14.30 9.13 1.34
N CYS A 79 -14.66 10.43 1.28
CA CYS A 79 -16.02 10.89 1.48
C CYS A 79 -17.00 10.27 0.47
N ALA A 80 -16.61 10.15 -0.81
CA ALA A 80 -17.45 9.53 -1.83
C ALA A 80 -17.70 8.04 -1.54
N VAL A 81 -16.65 7.28 -1.18
CA VAL A 81 -16.79 5.86 -0.81
C VAL A 81 -17.68 5.69 0.42
N TYR A 82 -17.52 6.54 1.44
CA TYR A 82 -18.37 6.48 2.63
C TYR A 82 -19.81 6.91 2.35
N ALA A 83 -20.03 7.89 1.48
CA ALA A 83 -21.38 8.28 1.08
C ALA A 83 -22.12 7.11 0.39
N GLU A 84 -21.45 6.41 -0.53
CA GLU A 84 -21.98 5.20 -1.17
C GLU A 84 -22.25 4.09 -0.14
N PHE A 85 -21.31 3.83 0.77
CA PHE A 85 -21.50 2.84 1.84
C PHE A 85 -22.68 3.19 2.76
N THR A 86 -22.82 4.46 3.15
CA THR A 86 -23.95 4.94 3.96
C THR A 86 -25.27 4.76 3.21
N PHE A 87 -25.30 5.09 1.93
CA PHE A 87 -26.52 5.00 1.13
C PHE A 87 -26.96 3.55 0.89
N GLU A 88 -26.01 2.66 0.56
CA GLU A 88 -26.31 1.28 0.14
C GLU A 88 -26.38 0.27 1.29
N VAL A 89 -25.62 0.45 2.37
CA VAL A 89 -25.52 -0.56 3.44
C VAL A 89 -26.07 -0.06 4.76
N PHE A 90 -25.71 1.16 5.17
CA PHE A 90 -26.10 1.66 6.50
C PHE A 90 -27.61 1.76 6.68
N GLY A 91 -28.35 2.17 5.64
CA GLY A 91 -29.82 2.23 5.66
C GLY A 91 -30.44 0.86 5.93
N PHE A 92 -30.04 -0.14 5.15
CA PHE A 92 -30.51 -1.53 5.30
C PHE A 92 -30.14 -2.12 6.66
N CYS A 93 -28.90 -1.94 7.12
CA CYS A 93 -28.51 -2.44 8.44
C CYS A 93 -29.34 -1.80 9.57
N ARG A 94 -29.75 -0.54 9.43
CA ARG A 94 -30.62 0.13 10.41
C ARG A 94 -32.05 -0.45 10.39
N GLU A 95 -32.56 -0.81 9.22
CA GLU A 95 -33.86 -1.48 9.08
C GLU A 95 -33.84 -2.92 9.62
N MET A 96 -32.66 -3.56 9.63
CA MET A 96 -32.44 -4.91 10.17
C MET A 96 -32.04 -4.92 11.66
N ASP A 97 -32.35 -3.86 12.42
CA ASP A 97 -32.06 -3.72 13.86
C ASP A 97 -30.58 -3.90 14.25
N THR A 98 -29.64 -3.63 13.33
CA THR A 98 -28.20 -3.63 13.67
C THR A 98 -27.91 -2.54 14.70
N THR A 99 -27.16 -2.87 15.75
CA THR A 99 -26.88 -1.92 16.84
C THR A 99 -26.15 -0.67 16.33
N LEU A 100 -26.52 0.50 16.88
CA LEU A 100 -25.87 1.77 16.55
C LEU A 100 -24.36 1.74 16.84
N THR A 101 -23.94 0.96 17.85
CA THR A 101 -22.54 0.72 18.17
C THR A 101 -21.81 0.12 16.98
N SER A 102 -22.28 -1.00 16.43
CA SER A 102 -21.70 -1.64 15.24
C SER A 102 -21.68 -0.69 14.04
N LEU A 103 -22.75 0.06 13.83
CA LEU A 103 -22.86 1.03 12.75
C LEU A 103 -21.91 2.24 12.88
N SER A 104 -21.46 2.56 14.09
CA SER A 104 -20.51 3.65 14.34
C SER A 104 -19.05 3.25 14.08
N VAL A 105 -18.70 1.96 14.17
CA VAL A 105 -17.33 1.45 14.04
C VAL A 105 -16.66 1.87 12.72
N PRO A 106 -17.30 1.74 11.53
CA PRO A 106 -16.67 2.14 10.27
C PRO A 106 -16.25 3.62 10.24
N TYR A 107 -17.03 4.50 10.87
CA TYR A 107 -16.78 5.95 10.89
C TYR A 107 -15.73 6.34 11.95
N ILE A 108 -15.64 5.58 13.04
CA ILE A 108 -14.54 5.74 13.99
C ILE A 108 -13.23 5.29 13.34
N LEU A 109 -13.24 4.14 12.66
CA LEU A 109 -12.08 3.63 11.92
C LEU A 109 -11.67 4.58 10.79
N LEU A 110 -12.64 5.20 10.10
CA LEU A 110 -12.41 6.28 9.14
C LEU A 110 -11.60 7.44 9.74
N ALA A 111 -12.03 7.94 10.90
CA ALA A 111 -11.37 9.05 11.59
C ALA A 111 -9.95 8.68 12.03
N VAL A 112 -9.78 7.49 12.64
CA VAL A 112 -8.48 6.96 13.08
C VAL A 112 -7.52 6.79 11.90
N LYS A 113 -8.00 6.19 10.80
CA LYS A 113 -7.22 5.99 9.57
C LYS A 113 -6.84 7.32 8.93
N THR A 114 -7.75 8.27 8.86
CA THR A 114 -7.49 9.62 8.32
C THR A 114 -6.44 10.36 9.16
N PHE A 115 -6.49 10.22 10.48
CA PHE A 115 -5.50 10.80 11.38
C PHE A 115 -4.09 10.23 11.15
N PHE A 116 -3.93 8.90 11.08
CA PHE A 116 -2.63 8.29 10.83
C PHE A 116 -2.11 8.54 9.42
N PHE A 117 -3.00 8.56 8.42
CA PHE A 117 -2.69 9.00 7.06
C PHE A 117 -2.09 10.41 7.07
N TYR A 118 -2.78 11.38 7.70
CA TYR A 118 -2.31 12.75 7.79
C TYR A 118 -0.92 12.85 8.44
N LEU A 119 -0.70 12.14 9.55
CA LEU A 119 0.61 12.10 10.22
C LEU A 119 1.69 11.49 9.31
N CYS A 120 1.39 10.41 8.58
CA CYS A 120 2.33 9.77 7.67
C CYS A 120 2.77 10.70 6.53
N ILE A 121 1.82 11.47 5.96
CA ILE A 121 2.07 12.44 4.89
C ILE A 121 2.87 13.63 5.39
N LYS A 122 2.45 14.23 6.51
CA LYS A 122 3.00 15.52 6.95
C LYS A 122 4.34 15.41 7.67
N ARG A 123 4.62 14.27 8.32
CA ARG A 123 5.87 14.12 9.06
C ARG A 123 7.07 14.05 8.12
N ASP A 124 8.17 14.63 8.56
CA ASP A 124 9.45 14.47 7.89
C ASP A 124 9.88 13.00 8.03
N PRO A 125 10.31 12.31 6.95
CA PRO A 125 10.69 10.90 7.03
C PRO A 125 12.07 10.67 7.66
N GLY A 126 12.77 11.73 8.07
CA GLY A 126 14.18 11.68 8.45
C GLY A 126 15.07 12.21 7.32
N THR A 127 14.72 13.36 6.73
CA THR A 127 15.50 14.00 5.67
C THR A 127 16.91 14.33 6.16
N VAL A 128 17.91 13.85 5.43
CA VAL A 128 19.33 14.12 5.70
C VAL A 128 19.70 15.43 5.01
N THR A 129 20.13 16.41 5.80
CA THR A 129 20.56 17.73 5.32
C THR A 129 22.01 17.98 5.70
N LYS A 130 22.70 18.88 4.99
CA LYS A 130 24.09 19.27 5.32
C LYS A 130 24.26 19.72 6.78
N ARG A 131 23.23 20.33 7.37
CA ARG A 131 23.22 20.76 8.79
C ARG A 131 23.08 19.60 9.77
N LYS A 132 22.36 18.53 9.41
CA LYS A 132 22.04 17.40 10.32
C LYS A 132 22.94 16.19 10.11
N VAL A 133 23.65 16.12 8.99
CA VAL A 133 24.38 14.92 8.56
C VAL A 133 25.40 14.47 9.60
N ALA A 134 26.18 15.39 10.19
CA ALA A 134 27.19 15.07 11.19
C ALA A 134 26.60 14.30 12.39
N ALA A 135 25.47 14.77 12.92
CA ALA A 135 24.79 14.13 14.02
C ALA A 135 24.13 12.79 13.59
N GLN A 136 23.68 12.68 12.33
CA GLN A 136 23.03 11.48 11.81
C GLN A 136 23.99 10.34 11.44
N LEU A 137 25.26 10.64 11.15
CA LEU A 137 26.29 9.64 10.78
C LEU A 137 26.51 8.57 11.86
N HIS A 138 26.27 8.92 13.13
CA HIS A 138 26.56 8.06 14.28
C HIS A 138 25.32 7.35 14.85
N ILE A 139 24.13 7.53 14.27
CA ILE A 139 22.90 6.88 14.76
C ILE A 139 22.94 5.36 14.53
N TYR A 140 23.44 4.94 13.36
CA TYR A 140 23.52 3.53 12.99
C TYR A 140 24.96 3.15 12.63
N PRO A 141 25.47 1.99 13.10
CA PRO A 141 26.75 1.48 12.64
C PRO A 141 26.67 1.08 11.15
N TYR A 142 27.78 1.24 10.45
CA TYR A 142 27.94 0.74 9.08
C TYR A 142 28.17 -0.77 9.11
N ASP A 143 27.32 -1.52 8.41
CA ASP A 143 27.43 -2.98 8.31
C ASP A 143 28.60 -3.45 7.42
N ARG A 144 29.22 -2.52 6.66
CA ARG A 144 30.29 -2.79 5.67
C ARG A 144 29.91 -3.90 4.67
N ARG A 145 28.60 -4.02 4.40
CA ARG A 145 28.02 -4.94 3.42
C ARG A 145 27.09 -4.17 2.50
N LEU A 146 26.00 -3.62 3.05
CA LEU A 146 25.06 -2.78 2.30
C LEU A 146 25.42 -1.30 2.41
N PHE A 147 26.04 -0.90 3.52
CA PHE A 147 26.36 0.48 3.84
C PHE A 147 27.82 0.59 4.31
N HIS A 148 28.61 1.34 3.55
CA HIS A 148 30.03 1.58 3.81
C HIS A 148 30.26 3.03 4.27
N PRO A 149 31.23 3.28 5.17
CA PRO A 149 31.61 4.63 5.56
C PRO A 149 32.22 5.41 4.37
N GLY A 150 32.13 6.74 4.40
CA GLY A 150 32.71 7.62 3.38
C GLY A 150 31.92 7.72 2.07
N VAL A 151 30.90 6.88 1.85
CA VAL A 151 30.08 6.93 0.64
C VAL A 151 29.23 8.19 0.61
N SER A 152 29.40 9.02 -0.42
CA SER A 152 28.64 10.26 -0.60
C SER A 152 27.45 10.11 -1.55
N CYS A 153 26.45 10.98 -1.40
CA CYS A 153 25.39 11.16 -2.38
C CYS A 153 25.83 12.18 -3.44
N PRO A 154 25.90 11.81 -4.73
CA PRO A 154 26.33 12.75 -5.77
C PRO A 154 25.34 13.90 -5.95
N THR A 155 24.04 13.62 -5.82
CA THR A 155 22.97 14.63 -5.98
C THR A 155 22.89 15.60 -4.81
N CYS A 156 22.93 15.09 -3.58
CA CYS A 156 22.80 15.93 -2.38
C CYS A 156 24.15 16.48 -1.87
N GLN A 157 25.27 15.98 -2.40
CA GLN A 157 26.64 16.34 -2.00
C GLN A 157 26.83 16.27 -0.47
N LEU A 158 26.47 15.12 0.11
CA LEU A 158 26.65 14.82 1.53
C LEU A 158 27.04 13.36 1.73
N VAL A 159 27.81 13.08 2.79
CA VAL A 159 28.13 11.71 3.21
C VAL A 159 26.86 11.01 3.68
N LYS A 160 26.60 9.80 3.18
CA LYS A 160 25.38 9.05 3.50
C LYS A 160 25.52 8.38 4.89
N PRO A 161 24.65 8.70 5.86
CA PRO A 161 24.53 7.87 7.06
C PRO A 161 24.21 6.42 6.70
N ALA A 162 24.61 5.48 7.55
CA ALA A 162 24.19 4.09 7.41
C ALA A 162 22.65 3.98 7.32
N ARG A 163 22.17 3.02 6.53
CA ARG A 163 20.73 2.81 6.24
C ARG A 163 20.04 3.95 5.47
N SER A 164 20.77 4.98 5.01
CA SER A 164 20.17 6.06 4.22
C SER A 164 20.17 5.78 2.70
N LYS A 165 19.26 6.44 1.97
CA LYS A 165 19.20 6.39 0.51
C LYS A 165 18.70 7.72 -0.05
N HIS A 166 19.21 8.10 -1.22
CA HIS A 166 18.65 9.20 -2.00
C HIS A 166 17.38 8.72 -2.72
N CYS A 167 16.25 9.35 -2.42
CA CYS A 167 15.02 9.16 -3.17
C CYS A 167 15.01 10.14 -4.34
N ARG A 168 15.06 9.62 -5.58
CA ARG A 168 15.02 10.44 -6.80
C ARG A 168 13.67 11.19 -6.94
N VAL A 169 12.58 10.54 -6.54
CA VAL A 169 11.21 11.12 -6.60
C VAL A 169 11.13 12.35 -5.69
N CYS A 170 11.51 12.21 -4.42
CA CYS A 170 11.49 13.32 -3.47
C CYS A 170 12.72 14.24 -3.55
N ASN A 171 13.69 13.94 -4.43
CA ASN A 171 14.99 14.60 -4.57
C ASN A 171 15.72 14.91 -3.25
N ARG A 172 15.79 13.92 -2.35
CA ARG A 172 16.47 14.07 -1.05
C ARG A 172 16.96 12.75 -0.48
N CYS A 173 18.00 12.82 0.34
CA CYS A 173 18.42 11.69 1.17
C CYS A 173 17.52 11.53 2.38
N VAL A 174 17.14 10.29 2.68
CA VAL A 174 16.29 9.92 3.82
C VAL A 174 17.02 8.89 4.66
N GLN A 175 17.04 9.10 5.98
CA GLN A 175 17.64 8.21 6.96
C GLN A 175 16.76 6.98 7.20
N ARG A 176 17.38 5.80 7.37
CA ARG A 176 16.69 4.50 7.47
C ARG A 176 15.61 4.38 6.40
N PHE A 177 16.01 4.62 5.15
CA PHE A 177 15.07 4.65 4.04
C PHE A 177 14.43 3.28 3.84
N ASP A 178 13.11 3.26 3.83
CA ASP A 178 12.32 2.08 3.53
C ASP A 178 11.91 2.09 2.05
N HIS A 179 10.96 2.92 1.69
CA HIS A 179 10.52 3.10 0.31
C HIS A 179 9.97 4.51 0.08
N HIS A 180 9.74 4.87 -1.18
CA HIS A 180 8.86 5.99 -1.52
C HIS A 180 7.46 5.43 -1.73
N CYS A 181 6.50 5.91 -0.95
CA CYS A 181 5.12 5.44 -1.02
C CYS A 181 4.27 6.47 -1.75
N VAL A 182 3.82 6.10 -2.95
CA VAL A 182 2.94 6.94 -3.77
C VAL A 182 1.58 7.20 -3.09
N TRP A 183 1.12 6.25 -2.28
CA TRP A 183 -0.17 6.31 -1.57
C TRP A 183 -0.19 7.29 -0.40
N VAL A 184 0.98 7.73 0.07
CA VAL A 184 1.10 8.81 1.07
C VAL A 184 1.93 9.98 0.55
N ASN A 185 2.25 9.98 -0.76
CA ASN A 185 3.05 11.01 -1.43
C ASN A 185 4.28 11.47 -0.59
N ASN A 186 4.98 10.50 0.01
CA ASN A 186 6.09 10.74 0.91
C ASN A 186 7.03 9.53 0.96
N CYS A 187 8.28 9.76 1.34
CA CYS A 187 9.15 8.64 1.71
C CYS A 187 8.71 8.08 3.06
N ILE A 188 8.89 6.77 3.24
CA ILE A 188 8.86 6.11 4.53
C ILE A 188 10.31 5.92 4.99
N GLY A 189 10.60 6.40 6.19
CA GLY A 189 11.94 6.36 6.77
C GLY A 189 11.91 6.49 8.29
N ALA A 190 13.08 6.70 8.89
CA ALA A 190 13.30 6.65 10.34
C ALA A 190 12.21 7.32 11.19
N GLN A 191 11.70 8.48 10.76
CA GLN A 191 10.86 9.35 11.60
C GLN A 191 9.34 9.22 11.32
N ASN A 192 8.93 8.43 10.32
CA ASN A 192 7.51 8.25 10.01
C ASN A 192 7.06 6.79 9.79
N THR A 193 7.96 5.80 9.86
CA THR A 193 7.59 4.37 9.74
C THR A 193 6.50 3.94 10.72
N ARG A 194 6.49 4.43 11.97
CA ARG A 194 5.42 4.13 12.94
C ARG A 194 4.03 4.57 12.46
N TYR A 195 3.94 5.76 11.88
CA TYR A 195 2.67 6.29 11.38
C TYR A 195 2.22 5.53 10.13
N PHE A 196 3.18 5.11 9.30
CA PHE A 196 2.90 4.24 8.17
C PHE A 196 2.33 2.88 8.59
N LEU A 197 2.91 2.23 9.60
CA LEU A 197 2.38 0.96 10.13
C LEU A 197 0.98 1.15 10.74
N LEU A 198 0.79 2.16 11.58
CA LEU A 198 -0.51 2.45 12.19
C LEU A 198 -1.58 2.79 11.14
N TYR A 199 -1.20 3.57 10.11
CA TYR A 199 -2.05 3.82 8.95
C TYR A 199 -2.44 2.51 8.25
N LEU A 200 -1.46 1.63 7.97
CA LEU A 200 -1.68 0.37 7.28
C LEU A 200 -2.61 -0.57 8.07
N PHE A 201 -2.43 -0.68 9.39
CA PHE A 201 -3.36 -1.43 10.23
C PHE A 201 -4.76 -0.82 10.29
N SER A 202 -4.86 0.51 10.40
CA SER A 202 -6.15 1.20 10.46
C SER A 202 -6.96 1.06 9.17
N VAL A 203 -6.31 1.10 7.99
CA VAL A 203 -7.01 0.87 6.71
C VAL A 203 -7.41 -0.59 6.52
N CYS A 204 -6.61 -1.55 7.01
CA CYS A 204 -7.01 -2.97 7.03
C CYS A 204 -8.22 -3.21 7.92
N ALA A 205 -8.21 -2.67 9.14
CA ALA A 205 -9.32 -2.78 10.08
C ALA A 205 -10.59 -2.16 9.51
N MET A 206 -10.49 -0.95 8.93
CA MET A 206 -11.59 -0.25 8.27
C MET A 206 -12.20 -1.08 7.12
N ALA A 207 -11.36 -1.60 6.22
CA ALA A 207 -11.84 -2.42 5.09
C ALA A 207 -12.48 -3.74 5.57
N GLY A 208 -11.89 -4.39 6.57
CA GLY A 208 -12.43 -5.62 7.16
C GLY A 208 -13.78 -5.42 7.84
N ASP A 209 -13.91 -4.36 8.65
CA ASP A 209 -15.16 -4.01 9.34
C ASP A 209 -16.29 -3.68 8.35
N MET A 210 -16.01 -2.86 7.33
CA MET A 210 -16.97 -2.57 6.27
C MET A 210 -17.39 -3.84 5.49
N ALA A 211 -16.43 -4.75 5.21
CA ALA A 211 -16.73 -6.01 4.54
C ALA A 211 -17.62 -6.93 5.41
N LEU A 212 -17.34 -6.99 6.72
CA LEU A 212 -18.14 -7.78 7.66
C LEU A 212 -19.57 -7.26 7.77
N LEU A 213 -19.76 -5.95 7.94
CA LEU A 213 -21.11 -5.35 7.98
C LEU A 213 -21.87 -5.57 6.66
N THR A 214 -21.18 -5.43 5.53
CA THR A 214 -21.80 -5.67 4.21
C THR A 214 -22.18 -7.14 4.02
N ALA A 215 -21.33 -8.08 4.45
CA ALA A 215 -21.63 -9.50 4.40
C ALA A 215 -22.78 -9.89 5.34
N ASP A 216 -22.82 -9.29 6.54
CA ASP A 216 -23.90 -9.48 7.51
C ASP A 216 -25.25 -8.97 6.98
N MET A 217 -25.27 -7.79 6.35
CA MET A 217 -26.45 -7.25 5.67
C MET A 217 -26.98 -8.22 4.59
N LEU A 218 -26.09 -8.73 3.73
CA LEU A 218 -26.48 -9.68 2.68
C LEU A 218 -26.98 -11.01 3.26
N LEU A 219 -26.36 -11.49 4.34
CA LEU A 219 -26.81 -12.69 5.04
C LEU A 219 -28.22 -12.50 5.59
N HIS A 220 -28.49 -11.39 6.28
CA HIS A 220 -29.82 -11.07 6.79
C HIS A 220 -30.84 -10.92 5.66
N ALA A 221 -30.48 -10.31 4.53
CA ALA A 221 -31.34 -10.24 3.35
C ALA A 221 -31.72 -11.63 2.81
N VAL A 222 -30.76 -12.58 2.75
CA VAL A 222 -31.02 -13.97 2.35
C VAL A 222 -31.93 -14.69 3.34
N LEU A 223 -31.69 -14.50 4.64
CA LEU A 223 -32.46 -15.16 5.69
C LEU A 223 -33.92 -14.64 5.73
N HIS A 224 -34.12 -13.33 5.61
CA HIS A 224 -35.44 -12.70 5.68
C HIS A 224 -36.27 -12.93 4.41
N SER A 225 -35.64 -13.04 3.24
CA SER A 225 -36.35 -13.34 1.99
C SER A 225 -36.80 -14.79 1.87
N GLY A 226 -36.39 -15.67 2.80
CA GLY A 226 -36.72 -17.09 2.75
C GLY A 226 -36.09 -17.84 1.57
N LEU A 227 -35.11 -17.23 0.88
CA LEU A 227 -34.46 -17.78 -0.31
C LEU A 227 -33.85 -19.17 -0.08
N LEU A 228 -33.38 -19.46 1.15
CA LEU A 228 -32.83 -20.77 1.51
C LEU A 228 -33.86 -21.90 1.48
N ARG A 229 -35.16 -21.57 1.49
CA ARG A 229 -36.27 -22.53 1.44
C ARG A 229 -37.05 -22.43 0.13
N ALA A 230 -36.61 -21.59 -0.81
CA ALA A 230 -37.29 -21.42 -2.08
C ALA A 230 -37.13 -22.67 -2.96
N SER A 231 -38.14 -22.95 -3.79
CA SER A 231 -38.10 -23.97 -4.83
C SER A 231 -38.54 -23.37 -6.16
N TYR A 232 -38.08 -23.97 -7.26
CA TYR A 232 -38.50 -23.62 -8.62
C TYR A 232 -38.99 -24.88 -9.33
N ILE A 233 -39.80 -24.70 -10.37
CA ILE A 233 -40.30 -25.79 -11.21
C ILE A 233 -39.40 -25.85 -12.45
N ASP A 234 -38.85 -27.03 -12.74
CA ASP A 234 -38.02 -27.24 -13.92
C ASP A 234 -38.85 -27.47 -15.20
N GLU A 235 -38.17 -27.64 -16.34
CA GLU A 235 -38.82 -27.86 -17.65
C GLU A 235 -39.65 -29.16 -17.70
N TYR A 236 -39.42 -30.09 -16.78
CA TYR A 236 -40.15 -31.34 -16.66
C TYR A 236 -41.31 -31.26 -15.66
N GLY A 237 -41.52 -30.11 -15.01
CA GLY A 237 -42.56 -29.90 -14.02
C GLY A 237 -42.18 -30.33 -12.60
N GLU A 238 -40.94 -30.73 -12.36
CA GLU A 238 -40.48 -31.21 -11.06
C GLU A 238 -40.06 -30.05 -10.16
N GLN A 239 -40.37 -30.14 -8.85
CA GLN A 239 -39.95 -29.14 -7.88
C GLN A 239 -38.49 -29.36 -7.48
N GLN A 240 -37.65 -28.40 -7.81
CA GLN A 240 -36.23 -28.40 -7.45
C GLN A 240 -35.97 -27.35 -6.35
N PRO A 241 -35.20 -27.69 -5.31
CA PRO A 241 -34.79 -26.72 -4.29
C PRO A 241 -33.85 -25.66 -4.91
N ALA A 242 -33.99 -24.42 -4.48
CA ALA A 242 -33.08 -23.34 -4.87
C ALA A 242 -31.69 -23.61 -4.29
N GLY A 243 -30.76 -24.04 -5.16
CA GLY A 243 -29.36 -24.26 -4.78
C GLY A 243 -28.61 -22.96 -4.49
N PRO A 244 -27.36 -23.05 -3.97
CA PRO A 244 -26.54 -21.87 -3.67
C PRO A 244 -26.32 -20.92 -4.85
N LEU A 245 -26.26 -21.46 -6.07
CA LEU A 245 -26.09 -20.65 -7.29
C LEU A 245 -27.28 -19.72 -7.54
N PHE A 246 -28.50 -20.18 -7.24
CA PHE A 246 -29.70 -19.35 -7.35
C PHE A 246 -29.66 -18.17 -6.38
N VAL A 247 -29.25 -18.42 -5.13
CA VAL A 247 -29.08 -17.37 -4.11
C VAL A 247 -28.03 -16.35 -4.56
N VAL A 248 -26.89 -16.81 -5.06
CA VAL A 248 -25.83 -15.91 -5.57
C VAL A 248 -26.34 -15.08 -6.74
N GLN A 249 -27.02 -15.69 -7.72
CA GLN A 249 -27.60 -14.99 -8.85
C GLN A 249 -28.64 -13.97 -8.42
N HIS A 250 -29.53 -14.33 -7.50
CA HIS A 250 -30.54 -13.44 -6.94
C HIS A 250 -29.90 -12.23 -6.25
N LEU A 251 -28.93 -12.46 -5.36
CA LEU A 251 -28.21 -11.38 -4.68
C LEU A 251 -27.49 -10.45 -5.66
N PHE A 252 -26.91 -11.01 -6.72
CA PHE A 252 -26.20 -10.23 -7.73
C PHE A 252 -27.14 -9.35 -8.56
N LEU A 253 -28.33 -9.83 -8.87
CA LEU A 253 -29.35 -9.08 -9.61
C LEU A 253 -30.06 -8.05 -8.72
N THR A 254 -30.30 -8.36 -7.45
CA THR A 254 -30.99 -7.49 -6.49
C THR A 254 -30.07 -6.42 -5.92
N PHE A 255 -28.82 -6.78 -5.58
CA PHE A 255 -27.85 -5.89 -4.91
C PHE A 255 -26.50 -5.80 -5.65
N PRO A 256 -26.46 -5.49 -6.96
CA PRO A 256 -25.24 -5.53 -7.74
C PRO A 256 -24.13 -4.62 -7.18
N ARG A 257 -24.49 -3.40 -6.74
CA ARG A 257 -23.54 -2.42 -6.18
C ARG A 257 -22.92 -2.92 -4.88
N VAL A 258 -23.74 -3.46 -3.98
CA VAL A 258 -23.30 -4.01 -2.68
C VAL A 258 -22.36 -5.20 -2.89
N ILE A 259 -22.68 -6.10 -3.84
CA ILE A 259 -21.82 -7.25 -4.14
C ILE A 259 -20.48 -6.82 -4.72
N PHE A 260 -20.45 -5.85 -5.65
CA PHE A 260 -19.19 -5.32 -6.17
C PHE A 260 -18.37 -4.61 -5.10
N MET A 261 -19.02 -3.82 -4.25
CA MET A 261 -18.37 -3.16 -3.12
C MET A 261 -17.76 -4.19 -2.16
N LEU A 262 -18.51 -5.23 -1.79
CA LEU A 262 -18.00 -6.31 -0.93
C LEU A 262 -16.80 -7.02 -1.57
N GLY A 263 -16.91 -7.38 -2.86
CA GLY A 263 -15.81 -8.01 -3.59
C GLY A 263 -14.54 -7.15 -3.61
N PHE A 264 -14.69 -5.83 -3.82
CA PHE A 264 -13.58 -4.89 -3.75
C PHE A 264 -13.00 -4.75 -2.34
N LEU A 265 -13.84 -4.63 -1.32
CA LEU A 265 -13.40 -4.53 0.09
C LEU A 265 -12.62 -5.77 0.52
N VAL A 266 -13.10 -6.98 0.16
CA VAL A 266 -12.42 -8.24 0.44
C VAL A 266 -11.07 -8.31 -0.28
N PHE A 267 -11.02 -7.96 -1.57
CA PHE A 267 -9.77 -7.91 -2.32
C PHE A 267 -8.75 -6.94 -1.71
N VAL A 268 -9.19 -5.71 -1.40
CA VAL A 268 -8.36 -4.69 -0.77
C VAL A 268 -7.88 -5.13 0.62
N PHE A 269 -8.76 -5.75 1.42
CA PHE A 269 -8.42 -6.27 2.74
C PHE A 269 -7.28 -7.28 2.65
N PHE A 270 -7.39 -8.32 1.81
CA PHE A 270 -6.33 -9.33 1.70
C PHE A 270 -5.02 -8.76 1.15
N LEU A 271 -5.10 -7.86 0.16
CA LEU A 271 -3.93 -7.19 -0.39
C LEU A 271 -3.19 -6.37 0.70
N LEU A 272 -3.93 -5.55 1.45
CA LEU A 272 -3.36 -4.70 2.48
C LEU A 272 -2.93 -5.51 3.71
N ALA A 273 -3.64 -6.58 4.08
CA ALA A 273 -3.25 -7.49 5.15
C ALA A 273 -1.92 -8.19 4.83
N GLY A 274 -1.74 -8.69 3.61
CA GLY A 274 -0.45 -9.24 3.18
C GLY A 274 0.68 -8.21 3.25
N TYR A 275 0.41 -6.97 2.81
CA TYR A 275 1.38 -5.88 2.91
C TYR A 275 1.69 -5.48 4.37
N ALA A 276 0.68 -5.49 5.25
CA ALA A 276 0.82 -5.23 6.67
C ALA A 276 1.65 -6.29 7.37
N LEU A 277 1.40 -7.57 7.07
CA LEU A 277 2.17 -8.70 7.59
C LEU A 277 3.63 -8.63 7.14
N PHE A 278 3.88 -8.31 5.88
CA PHE A 278 5.24 -8.12 5.36
C PHE A 278 5.99 -7.01 6.11
N HIS A 279 5.38 -5.83 6.26
CA HIS A 279 6.01 -4.72 6.98
C HIS A 279 6.13 -4.96 8.49
N SER A 280 5.21 -5.74 9.07
CA SER A 280 5.30 -6.19 10.46
C SER A 280 6.49 -7.12 10.65
N TYR A 281 6.67 -8.10 9.75
CA TYR A 281 7.85 -8.96 9.74
C TYR A 281 9.14 -8.14 9.64
N LEU A 282 9.21 -7.19 8.70
CA LEU A 282 10.36 -6.31 8.54
C LEU A 282 10.66 -5.50 9.81
N ALA A 283 9.63 -4.96 10.45
CA ALA A 283 9.75 -4.26 11.73
C ALA A 283 10.28 -5.19 12.84
N LEU A 284 9.79 -6.43 12.91
CA LEU A 284 10.21 -7.44 13.89
C LEU A 284 11.67 -7.87 13.72
N VAL A 285 12.21 -7.87 12.49
CA VAL A 285 13.61 -8.21 12.21
C VAL A 285 14.53 -7.00 12.03
N ASN A 286 14.01 -5.79 12.27
CA ASN A 286 14.69 -4.49 12.09
C ASN A 286 15.37 -4.34 10.71
N GLN A 287 14.67 -4.74 9.66
CA GLN A 287 15.10 -4.60 8.28
C GLN A 287 14.15 -3.65 7.54
N THR A 288 14.66 -2.78 6.67
CA THR A 288 13.79 -1.99 5.78
C THR A 288 13.47 -2.76 4.50
N SER A 289 12.39 -2.42 3.79
CA SER A 289 12.07 -3.03 2.49
C SER A 289 13.19 -2.82 1.47
N ASN A 290 13.86 -1.67 1.49
CA ASN A 290 15.05 -1.40 0.67
C ASN A 290 16.24 -2.28 1.05
N GLU A 291 16.46 -2.55 2.34
CA GLU A 291 17.50 -3.49 2.79
C GLU A 291 17.15 -4.92 2.38
N TRP A 292 15.89 -5.33 2.53
CA TRP A 292 15.41 -6.63 2.11
C TRP A 292 15.60 -6.85 0.61
N TYR A 293 15.22 -5.87 -0.21
CA TYR A 293 15.40 -5.93 -1.67
C TYR A 293 16.88 -5.99 -2.05
N LYS A 294 17.72 -5.10 -1.48
CA LYS A 294 19.17 -5.12 -1.74
C LYS A 294 19.80 -6.44 -1.34
N SER A 295 19.41 -7.02 -0.20
CA SER A 295 19.97 -8.27 0.29
C SER A 295 19.72 -9.47 -0.63
N ARG A 296 18.63 -9.44 -1.43
CA ARG A 296 18.34 -10.47 -2.46
C ARG A 296 19.25 -10.35 -3.68
N GLY A 297 19.67 -9.14 -4.06
CA GLY A 297 20.56 -8.91 -5.20
C GLY A 297 22.04 -9.29 -4.96
N TYR A 298 22.42 -9.60 -3.72
CA TYR A 298 23.75 -10.14 -3.39
C TYR A 298 23.84 -11.67 -3.51
N VAL A 299 22.78 -12.34 -3.98
CA VAL A 299 22.90 -13.73 -4.44
C VAL A 299 23.56 -13.70 -5.81
N CYS A 300 24.84 -14.09 -5.86
CA CYS A 300 25.65 -14.18 -7.07
C CYS A 300 24.90 -14.90 -8.19
N GLN A 301 24.44 -14.18 -9.22
CA GLN A 301 23.82 -14.76 -10.42
C GLN A 301 24.85 -15.36 -11.40
N HIS A 302 26.15 -15.27 -11.10
CA HIS A 302 27.25 -15.68 -11.98
C HIS A 302 28.14 -16.80 -11.43
N CYS A 303 27.77 -17.40 -10.30
CA CYS A 303 28.56 -18.47 -9.71
C CYS A 303 28.17 -19.81 -10.35
N HIS A 304 28.70 -20.09 -11.54
CA HIS A 304 28.79 -21.46 -12.03
C HIS A 304 29.79 -22.22 -11.15
N PRO A 305 29.52 -23.48 -10.76
CA PRO A 305 30.46 -24.28 -9.99
C PRO A 305 31.56 -24.80 -10.93
N THR A 306 32.58 -23.98 -11.17
CA THR A 306 33.85 -24.45 -11.72
C THR A 306 34.83 -24.67 -10.56
N THR A 307 35.47 -25.83 -10.57
CA THR A 307 36.30 -26.45 -9.51
C THR A 307 37.64 -25.76 -9.24
N THR A 308 37.80 -24.50 -9.64
CA THR A 308 39.02 -23.71 -9.41
C THR A 308 38.66 -22.48 -8.59
N ALA A 309 39.29 -22.34 -7.43
CA ALA A 309 39.09 -21.23 -6.51
C ALA A 309 39.58 -19.90 -7.14
N ASP A 310 38.68 -19.19 -7.80
CA ASP A 310 38.95 -17.83 -8.30
C ASP A 310 38.94 -16.83 -7.14
N HIS A 311 40.09 -16.17 -6.91
CA HIS A 311 40.25 -15.06 -5.97
C HIS A 311 39.43 -13.79 -6.33
N LEU A 312 38.65 -13.83 -7.41
CA LEU A 312 37.76 -12.76 -7.88
C LEU A 312 36.29 -12.94 -7.45
N CYS A 313 35.95 -14.08 -6.85
CA CYS A 313 34.60 -14.30 -6.33
C CYS A 313 34.43 -13.61 -4.97
N SER A 314 33.54 -12.61 -4.92
CA SER A 314 33.07 -12.05 -3.65
C SER A 314 32.57 -13.21 -2.76
N PRO A 315 32.92 -13.25 -1.47
CA PRO A 315 32.54 -14.35 -0.61
C PRO A 315 31.02 -14.57 -0.64
N ALA A 316 30.61 -15.83 -0.61
CA ALA A 316 29.20 -16.22 -0.55
C ALA A 316 28.48 -15.36 0.51
N PRO A 317 27.26 -14.86 0.22
CA PRO A 317 26.57 -13.98 1.15
C PRO A 317 26.37 -14.67 2.48
N ASP A 318 27.11 -14.24 3.49
CA ASP A 318 26.98 -14.74 4.86
C ASP A 318 25.53 -14.48 5.34
N HIS A 319 24.75 -15.57 5.38
CA HIS A 319 23.35 -15.55 5.80
C HIS A 319 23.20 -15.26 7.29
N SER A 320 24.25 -15.48 8.11
CA SER A 320 24.25 -15.15 9.54
C SER A 320 24.10 -13.65 9.79
N LYS A 321 24.49 -12.81 8.81
CA LYS A 321 24.43 -11.35 8.87
C LYS A 321 23.20 -10.74 8.18
N ARG A 322 22.22 -11.55 7.77
CA ARG A 322 20.99 -11.05 7.12
C ARG A 322 20.22 -10.07 8.01
N TYR A 323 20.31 -10.25 9.33
CA TYR A 323 19.63 -9.46 10.34
C TYR A 323 20.60 -8.62 11.18
N TYR A 324 21.59 -7.99 10.55
CA TYR A 324 22.66 -7.22 11.23
C TYR A 324 22.15 -6.19 12.24
N TYR A 325 21.03 -5.51 11.94
CA TYR A 325 20.44 -4.50 12.82
C TYR A 325 19.41 -5.06 13.82
N SER A 326 19.12 -6.37 13.78
CA SER A 326 18.16 -6.97 14.70
C SER A 326 18.74 -7.10 16.11
N ARG A 327 17.97 -6.67 17.11
CA ARG A 327 18.31 -6.72 18.54
C ARG A 327 17.25 -7.45 19.38
N GLY A 328 16.38 -8.22 18.72
CA GLY A 328 15.22 -8.89 19.31
C GLY A 328 13.91 -8.12 19.08
N PRO A 329 12.76 -8.82 18.98
CA PRO A 329 11.48 -8.24 18.55
C PRO A 329 11.07 -6.96 19.27
N LEU A 330 11.16 -6.94 20.61
CA LEU A 330 10.76 -5.78 21.42
C LEU A 330 11.66 -4.55 21.19
N LYS A 331 12.99 -4.75 21.13
CA LYS A 331 13.94 -3.65 20.87
C LYS A 331 13.77 -3.12 19.44
N ASN A 332 13.50 -4.01 18.50
CA ASN A 332 13.27 -3.66 17.10
C ASN A 332 11.99 -2.82 16.93
N LEU A 333 10.89 -3.23 17.57
CA LEU A 333 9.65 -2.45 17.63
C LEU A 333 9.85 -1.12 18.38
N GLY A 334 10.61 -1.13 19.48
CA GLY A 334 11.00 0.09 20.19
C GLY A 334 11.66 1.11 19.27
N GLU A 335 12.57 0.69 18.38
CA GLU A 335 13.20 1.57 17.39
C GLU A 335 12.22 2.11 16.34
N ILE A 336 11.18 1.35 16.00
CA ILE A 336 10.14 1.78 15.04
C ILE A 336 9.28 2.88 15.66
N PHE A 337 8.78 2.67 16.89
CA PHE A 337 7.88 3.60 17.57
C PHE A 337 8.61 4.78 18.20
N PHE A 338 9.87 4.58 18.62
CA PHE A 338 10.72 5.58 19.26
C PHE A 338 12.09 5.59 18.58
N PRO A 339 12.19 6.20 17.38
CA PRO A 339 13.42 6.17 16.61
C PRO A 339 14.56 6.90 17.34
N PRO A 340 15.79 6.36 17.28
CA PRO A 340 16.95 6.94 17.95
C PRO A 340 17.20 8.35 17.42
N LYS A 341 17.43 9.28 18.35
CA LYS A 341 17.79 10.66 18.05
C LYS A 341 19.31 10.80 17.95
N PRO A 342 19.82 11.80 17.22
CA PRO A 342 21.23 12.10 17.22
C PRO A 342 21.67 12.45 18.65
N VAL A 343 22.75 11.85 19.14
CA VAL A 343 23.38 12.29 20.38
C VAL A 343 24.02 13.64 20.08
N GLN A 344 23.49 14.73 20.64
CA GLN A 344 24.24 15.99 20.67
C GLN A 344 25.46 15.75 21.55
N LYS A 345 26.66 15.70 20.95
CA LYS A 345 27.86 15.97 21.74
C LYS A 345 27.66 17.39 22.28
N LYS A 346 27.59 17.53 23.62
CA LYS A 346 27.92 18.81 24.23
C LYS A 346 29.37 19.05 23.85
N ASP A 347 29.63 20.06 23.05
CA ASP A 347 30.97 20.58 22.87
C ASP A 347 31.37 21.12 24.25
N ASN A 348 32.17 20.33 24.98
CA ASN A 348 32.82 20.72 26.22
C ASN A 348 34.23 21.20 25.91
#